data_AF-A0A0F0KBS0-F1
#
_entry.id   AF-A0A0F0KBS0-F1
#
_cell.length_a   1.000
_cell.length_b   1.000
_cell.length_c   1.000
_cell.angle_alpha   90.00
_cell.angle_beta   90.00
_cell.angle_gamma   90.00
#
_symmetry.space_group_name_H-M   'P 1'
#
loop_
_entity.id
_entity.type
_entity.pdbx_description
1 polymer ?
#
loop_
_entity_poly.entity_id
_entity_poly.type
_entity_poly.pdbx_seq_one_letter_code
_entity_poly.pdbx_strand_id
1 'polypeptide(L)'
;MLSAPAGSGKTRLLTQRAHTIASEEDGRSHVMWLSLQRWHRDLAPLQSALRSIDEPMLREALDRLTGVWSTERARALARTLRATDRRVVVIVDDVHVIETAELADMLSAFLGAVPGSAHVVVSGRGTRRLPLARRRILGTALELGSRELAFTPAEVRAFFLARGMSLSQGEITSVLLRTEGWATGLRLLELAAMHDSFSTVLPLRGDSPAVTDYFAEEVFADLDETLSEFLVLTSVPESFTPSLASRLTGGAPAEPLIEQLMRLNVLINRSQGSRPGTTTTRCCGSSSMPG
;
A
#
# COMPACT_ATOMS: atom_id res chain seq x y z
N MET A 1 -10.21 -0.37 -1.77
CA MET A 1 -9.17 0.04 -0.82
C MET A 1 -7.91 -0.74 -1.14
N LEU A 2 -6.76 -0.08 -1.23
CA LEU A 2 -5.47 -0.71 -1.47
C LEU A 2 -4.62 -0.57 -0.20
N SER A 3 -4.21 -1.69 0.40
CA SER A 3 -3.35 -1.70 1.58
C SER A 3 -2.16 -2.61 1.33
N ALA A 4 -0.99 -2.03 1.18
CA ALA A 4 0.23 -2.79 0.97
C ALA A 4 1.44 -1.96 1.42
N PRO A 5 2.59 -2.59 1.71
CA PRO A 5 3.82 -1.91 2.08
C PRO A 5 4.24 -0.87 1.05
N ALA A 6 5.18 -0.01 1.46
CA ALA A 6 5.95 0.84 0.55
C ALA A 6 6.43 0.05 -0.67
N GLY A 7 6.47 0.69 -1.83
CA GLY A 7 7.04 0.04 -3.01
C GLY A 7 6.23 -1.09 -3.66
N SER A 8 5.06 -1.46 -3.12
CA SER A 8 4.19 -2.51 -3.69
C SER A 8 3.49 -2.13 -4.99
N GLY A 9 3.81 -0.97 -5.58
CA GLY A 9 3.19 -0.52 -6.83
C GLY A 9 1.77 0.05 -6.72
N LYS A 10 1.25 0.30 -5.51
CA LYS A 10 -0.10 0.87 -5.27
C LYS A 10 -0.38 2.11 -6.12
N THR A 11 0.49 3.11 -6.04
CA THR A 11 0.38 4.36 -6.80
C THR A 11 0.39 4.10 -8.30
N ARG A 12 1.26 3.22 -8.81
CA ARG A 12 1.30 2.86 -10.23
C ARG A 12 0.01 2.20 -10.71
N LEU A 13 -0.53 1.25 -9.94
CA LEU A 13 -1.81 0.60 -10.25
C LEU A 13 -2.95 1.63 -10.30
N LEU A 14 -2.97 2.55 -9.32
CA LEU A 14 -3.97 3.62 -9.27
C LEU A 14 -3.83 4.60 -10.44
N THR A 15 -2.61 4.99 -10.82
CA THR A 15 -2.37 5.87 -11.96
C THR A 15 -2.80 5.20 -13.27
N GLN A 16 -2.46 3.92 -13.46
CA GLN A 16 -2.90 3.16 -14.63
C GLN A 16 -4.42 3.08 -14.68
N ARG A 17 -5.07 2.76 -13.55
CA ARG A 17 -6.53 2.69 -13.46
C ARG A 17 -7.18 4.04 -13.71
N ALA A 18 -6.64 5.12 -13.16
CA ALA A 18 -7.08 6.48 -13.38
C ALA A 18 -7.01 6.84 -14.88
N HIS A 19 -5.91 6.51 -15.54
CA HIS A 19 -5.75 6.72 -16.97
C HIS A 19 -6.76 5.91 -17.78
N THR A 20 -6.96 4.62 -17.46
CA THR A 20 -7.96 3.78 -18.15
C THR A 20 -9.36 4.40 -18.05
N ILE A 21 -9.78 4.81 -16.84
CA ILE A 21 -11.10 5.42 -16.62
C ILE A 21 -11.21 6.77 -17.33
N ALA A 22 -10.13 7.56 -17.37
CA ALA A 22 -10.11 8.84 -18.07
C ALA A 22 -10.11 8.67 -19.60
N SER A 23 -9.54 7.57 -20.11
CA SER A 23 -9.48 7.24 -21.55
C SER A 23 -10.69 6.47 -22.06
N GLU A 24 -11.65 6.11 -21.20
CA GLU A 24 -12.92 5.53 -21.65
C GLU A 24 -13.63 6.56 -22.56
N GLU A 25 -13.83 6.21 -23.83
CA GLU A 25 -14.26 7.09 -24.94
C GLU A 25 -15.56 7.88 -24.68
N ASP A 26 -16.37 7.43 -23.73
CA ASP A 26 -17.62 8.09 -23.35
C ASP A 26 -17.42 9.39 -22.56
N GLY A 27 -16.23 9.66 -22.01
CA GLY A 27 -15.96 10.85 -21.21
C GLY A 27 -16.90 11.02 -20.01
N ARG A 28 -17.57 9.95 -19.55
CA ARG A 28 -18.62 9.98 -18.52
C ARG A 28 -18.10 9.98 -17.08
N SER A 29 -16.78 10.06 -16.90
CA SER A 29 -16.15 9.90 -15.59
C SER A 29 -15.18 11.05 -15.30
N HIS A 30 -15.27 11.62 -14.10
CA HIS A 30 -14.25 12.50 -13.53
C HIS A 30 -13.36 11.70 -12.58
N VAL A 31 -12.05 11.72 -12.81
CA VAL A 31 -11.07 11.08 -11.92
C VAL A 31 -10.28 12.15 -11.20
N MET A 32 -10.39 12.17 -9.87
CA MET A 32 -9.70 13.12 -9.00
C MET A 32 -8.69 12.39 -8.13
N TRP A 33 -7.53 13.00 -7.92
CA TRP A 33 -6.47 12.45 -7.10
C TRP A 33 -6.12 13.41 -5.97
N LEU A 34 -6.15 12.91 -4.74
CA LEU A 34 -5.70 13.60 -3.55
C LEU A 34 -4.63 12.75 -2.84
N SER A 35 -3.39 13.23 -2.82
CA SER A 35 -2.36 12.70 -1.94
C SER A 35 -2.39 13.43 -0.61
N LEU A 36 -2.66 12.72 0.47
CA LEU A 36 -2.64 13.31 1.81
C LEU A 36 -1.22 13.64 2.24
N GLN A 37 -1.10 14.65 3.09
CA GLN A 37 0.16 15.12 3.66
C GLN A 37 0.03 15.15 5.18
N ARG A 38 1.15 14.96 5.91
CA ARG A 38 1.15 14.88 7.39
C ARG A 38 0.58 16.14 8.06
N TRP A 39 0.75 17.31 7.43
CA TRP A 39 0.23 18.58 7.95
C TRP A 39 -1.25 18.81 7.66
N HIS A 40 -1.90 17.99 6.83
CA HIS A 40 -3.34 18.11 6.62
C HIS A 40 -4.08 17.79 7.92
N ARG A 41 -5.01 18.67 8.29
CA ARG A 41 -5.84 18.51 9.49
C ARG A 41 -7.33 18.32 9.15
N ASP A 42 -7.72 18.54 7.90
CA ASP A 42 -9.10 18.50 7.45
C ASP A 42 -9.22 18.05 5.97
N LEU A 43 -10.43 18.16 5.41
CA LEU A 43 -10.76 17.78 4.03
C LEU A 43 -10.83 18.99 3.08
N ALA A 44 -10.26 20.15 3.45
CA ALA A 44 -10.18 21.30 2.54
C ALA A 44 -9.47 20.98 1.22
N PRO A 45 -8.36 20.21 1.19
CA PRO A 45 -7.72 19.80 -0.06
C PRO A 45 -8.67 19.01 -0.97
N LEU A 46 -9.53 18.16 -0.39
CA LEU A 46 -10.52 17.40 -1.14
C LEU A 46 -11.62 18.30 -1.71
N GLN A 47 -12.14 19.24 -0.91
CA GLN A 47 -13.12 20.22 -1.38
C GLN A 47 -12.53 21.07 -2.53
N SER A 48 -11.26 21.47 -2.42
CA SER A 48 -10.55 22.19 -3.47
C SER A 48 -10.39 21.36 -4.75
N ALA A 49 -9.97 20.10 -4.63
CA ALA A 49 -9.85 19.19 -5.77
C ALA A 49 -11.19 19.00 -6.50
N LEU A 50 -12.29 18.83 -5.76
CA LEU A 50 -13.62 18.69 -6.36
C LEU A 50 -14.09 19.95 -7.10
N ARG A 51 -13.62 21.14 -6.72
CA ARG A 51 -13.94 22.39 -7.44
C ARG A 51 -13.31 22.46 -8.84
N SER A 52 -12.29 21.65 -9.12
CA SER A 52 -11.67 21.58 -10.46
C SER A 52 -12.57 20.90 -11.50
N ILE A 53 -13.60 20.18 -11.05
CA ILE A 53 -14.62 19.60 -11.93
C ILE A 53 -15.51 20.75 -12.44
N ASP A 54 -15.56 20.91 -13.76
CA ASP A 54 -16.34 21.97 -14.41
C ASP A 54 -17.84 21.60 -14.51
N GLU A 55 -18.48 21.48 -13.34
CA GLU A 55 -19.90 21.19 -13.20
C GLU A 55 -20.56 22.28 -12.33
N PRO A 56 -21.47 23.11 -12.90
CA PRO A 56 -22.05 24.26 -12.19
C PRO A 56 -22.78 23.88 -10.91
N MET A 57 -23.58 22.80 -10.95
CA MET A 57 -24.35 22.32 -9.80
C MET A 57 -23.45 21.84 -8.66
N LEU A 58 -22.34 21.16 -9.00
CA LEU A 58 -21.34 20.75 -8.02
C LEU A 58 -20.69 21.98 -7.38
N ARG A 59 -20.30 22.98 -8.19
CA ARG A 59 -19.68 24.22 -7.68
C ARG A 59 -20.58 24.94 -6.69
N GLU A 60 -21.87 25.12 -7.02
CA GLU A 60 -22.86 25.71 -6.12
C GLU A 60 -23.03 24.89 -4.82
N ALA A 61 -23.08 23.56 -4.94
CA ALA A 61 -23.16 22.69 -3.77
C ALA A 61 -21.92 22.79 -2.87
N LEU A 62 -20.72 22.92 -3.46
CA LEU A 62 -19.46 23.10 -2.73
C LEU A 62 -19.35 24.48 -2.08
N ASP A 63 -19.89 25.53 -2.70
CA ASP A 63 -19.85 26.89 -2.15
C ASP A 63 -20.79 27.08 -0.96
N ARG A 64 -21.85 26.27 -0.87
CA ARG A 64 -22.69 26.18 0.33
C ARG A 64 -21.99 25.52 1.52
N LEU A 65 -20.90 24.79 1.30
CA LEU A 65 -20.12 24.16 2.37
C LEU A 65 -19.13 25.16 2.95
N THR A 66 -19.60 25.93 3.93
CA THR A 66 -18.81 26.92 4.68
C THR A 66 -18.68 26.53 6.15
N GLY A 67 -17.90 27.30 6.92
CA GLY A 67 -17.73 27.10 8.37
C GLY A 67 -16.51 26.28 8.77
N VAL A 68 -16.56 25.65 9.95
CA VAL A 68 -15.48 24.82 10.50
C VAL A 68 -15.63 23.38 9.99
N TRP A 69 -14.51 22.68 9.81
CA TRP A 69 -14.52 21.27 9.44
C TRP A 69 -15.01 20.38 10.58
N SER A 70 -15.92 19.47 10.23
CA SER A 70 -16.55 18.52 11.14
C SER A 70 -16.94 17.26 10.38
N THR A 71 -17.29 16.19 11.11
CA THR A 71 -17.79 14.96 10.49
C THR A 71 -19.07 15.18 9.69
N GLU A 72 -19.96 16.08 10.12
CA GLU A 72 -21.18 16.39 9.37
C GLU A 72 -20.87 17.16 8.08
N ARG A 73 -19.95 18.12 8.13
CA ARG A 73 -19.49 18.79 6.90
C ARG A 73 -18.81 17.82 5.94
N ALA A 74 -18.04 16.85 6.45
CA ALA A 74 -17.45 15.80 5.63
C ALA A 74 -18.52 14.92 4.96
N ARG A 75 -19.62 14.58 5.65
CA ARG A 75 -20.77 13.90 5.02
C ARG A 75 -21.43 14.77 3.95
N ALA A 76 -21.64 16.05 4.25
CA ALA A 76 -22.21 16.99 3.31
C ALA A 76 -21.34 17.13 2.05
N LEU A 77 -20.01 17.18 2.19
CA LEU A 77 -19.05 17.14 1.09
C LEU A 77 -19.21 15.90 0.23
N ALA A 78 -19.34 14.70 0.82
CA ALA A 78 -19.57 13.49 0.04
C ALA A 78 -20.88 13.54 -0.75
N ARG A 79 -21.95 14.11 -0.16
CA ARG A 79 -23.26 14.23 -0.81
C ARG A 79 -23.27 15.19 -1.99
N THR A 80 -22.34 16.16 -2.07
CA THR A 80 -22.27 17.07 -3.24
C THR A 80 -21.92 16.33 -4.53
N LEU A 81 -21.30 15.15 -4.45
CA LEU A 81 -21.04 14.27 -5.60
C LEU A 81 -22.31 13.74 -6.28
N ARG A 82 -23.51 14.00 -5.73
CA ARG A 82 -24.79 13.78 -6.42
C ARG A 82 -25.11 14.87 -7.44
N ALA A 83 -24.46 16.02 -7.34
CA ALA A 83 -24.67 17.17 -8.21
C ALA A 83 -23.82 17.11 -9.49
N THR A 84 -23.39 15.90 -9.87
CA THR A 84 -22.67 15.63 -11.12
C THR A 84 -23.44 14.57 -11.89
N ASP A 85 -23.69 14.81 -13.17
CA ASP A 85 -24.33 13.82 -14.06
C ASP A 85 -23.34 12.73 -14.50
N ARG A 86 -22.06 12.96 -14.23
CA ARG A 86 -20.95 12.05 -14.51
C ARG A 86 -20.58 11.24 -13.27
N ARG A 87 -20.01 10.06 -13.52
CA ARG A 87 -19.44 9.23 -12.45
C ARG A 87 -18.20 9.93 -11.89
N VAL A 88 -18.09 10.05 -10.57
CA VAL A 88 -16.89 10.61 -9.94
C VAL A 88 -16.07 9.51 -9.29
N VAL A 89 -14.78 9.44 -9.61
CA VAL A 89 -13.82 8.54 -8.96
C VAL A 89 -12.82 9.40 -8.19
N VAL A 90 -12.86 9.32 -6.87
CA VAL A 90 -11.93 10.02 -5.98
C VAL A 90 -10.88 9.04 -5.49
N ILE A 91 -9.63 9.29 -5.82
CA ILE A 91 -8.47 8.56 -5.32
C ILE A 91 -7.89 9.36 -4.15
N VAL A 92 -7.89 8.77 -2.96
CA VAL A 92 -7.23 9.30 -1.77
C VAL A 92 -6.02 8.43 -1.48
N ASP A 93 -4.84 8.93 -1.83
CA ASP A 93 -3.57 8.25 -1.60
C ASP A 93 -2.93 8.68 -0.27
N ASP A 94 -2.03 7.84 0.21
CA ASP A 94 -1.22 8.05 1.41
C ASP A 94 -2.01 8.21 2.73
N VAL A 95 -3.14 7.52 2.93
CA VAL A 95 -3.93 7.65 4.19
C VAL A 95 -3.22 7.22 5.47
N HIS A 96 -2.05 6.60 5.36
CA HIS A 96 -1.20 6.26 6.49
C HIS A 96 -0.55 7.49 7.14
N VAL A 97 -0.48 8.63 6.44
CA VAL A 97 0.03 9.91 6.98
C VAL A 97 -0.96 10.62 7.91
N ILE A 98 -2.18 10.08 8.07
CA ILE A 98 -3.19 10.64 8.98
C ILE A 98 -2.77 10.41 10.43
N GLU A 99 -2.36 11.48 11.10
CA GLU A 99 -1.90 11.43 12.49
C GLU A 99 -3.00 11.71 13.52
N THR A 100 -4.06 12.43 13.14
CA THR A 100 -5.12 12.90 14.05
C THR A 100 -6.38 12.04 13.96
N ALA A 101 -7.10 11.88 15.07
CA ALA A 101 -8.37 11.15 15.10
C ALA A 101 -9.45 11.94 14.35
N GLU A 102 -9.41 13.26 14.45
CA GLU A 102 -10.35 14.19 13.86
C GLU A 102 -10.38 14.07 12.33
N LEU A 103 -9.21 14.02 11.67
CA LEU A 103 -9.13 13.83 10.22
C LEU A 103 -9.59 12.44 9.81
N ALA A 104 -9.24 11.42 10.58
CA ALA A 104 -9.66 10.04 10.32
C ALA A 104 -11.18 9.87 10.42
N ASP A 105 -11.81 10.49 11.42
CA ASP A 105 -13.26 10.49 11.62
C ASP A 105 -13.97 11.26 10.51
N MET A 106 -13.43 12.41 10.10
CA MET A 106 -13.95 13.16 8.96
C MET A 106 -13.87 12.36 7.66
N LEU A 107 -12.71 11.76 7.35
CA LEU A 107 -12.56 10.93 6.15
C LEU A 107 -13.50 9.72 6.20
N SER A 108 -13.68 9.10 7.37
CA SER A 108 -14.61 7.99 7.55
C SER A 108 -16.06 8.40 7.36
N ALA A 109 -16.44 9.57 7.87
CA ALA A 109 -17.77 10.15 7.67
C ALA A 109 -18.02 10.50 6.20
N PHE A 110 -17.03 11.06 5.51
CA PHE A 110 -17.06 11.30 4.06
C PHE A 110 -17.29 9.99 3.31
N LEU A 111 -16.44 8.97 3.50
CA LEU A 111 -16.58 7.65 2.87
C LEU A 111 -17.97 7.06 3.13
N GLY A 112 -18.45 7.20 4.37
CA GLY A 112 -19.77 6.83 4.87
C GLY A 112 -20.95 7.35 4.05
N ALA A 113 -20.83 8.55 3.47
CA ALA A 113 -21.90 9.28 2.82
C ALA A 113 -21.74 9.41 1.29
N VAL A 114 -20.72 8.76 0.71
CA VAL A 114 -20.50 8.75 -0.74
C VAL A 114 -21.73 8.16 -1.46
N PRO A 115 -22.30 8.88 -2.44
CA PRO A 115 -23.45 8.38 -3.21
C PRO A 115 -23.03 7.27 -4.19
N GLY A 116 -23.99 6.45 -4.64
CA GLY A 116 -23.72 5.37 -5.60
C GLY A 116 -23.21 5.85 -6.98
N SER A 117 -23.40 7.13 -7.31
CA SER A 117 -22.83 7.78 -8.50
C SER A 117 -21.32 8.02 -8.40
N ALA A 118 -20.74 7.88 -7.20
CA ALA A 118 -19.33 8.13 -6.94
C ALA A 118 -18.63 6.90 -6.35
N HIS A 119 -17.34 6.78 -6.66
CA HIS A 119 -16.47 5.73 -6.15
C HIS A 119 -15.28 6.38 -5.47
N VAL A 120 -14.91 5.87 -4.29
CA VAL A 120 -13.72 6.34 -3.59
C VAL A 120 -12.73 5.20 -3.46
N VAL A 121 -11.53 5.42 -3.95
CA VAL A 121 -10.41 4.50 -3.82
C VAL A 121 -9.46 5.09 -2.78
N VAL A 122 -9.24 4.34 -1.71
CA VAL A 122 -8.33 4.72 -0.63
C VAL A 122 -7.08 3.85 -0.70
N SER A 123 -5.90 4.45 -0.64
CA SER A 123 -4.60 3.78 -0.64
C SER A 123 -3.70 4.22 0.51
N GLY A 124 -2.97 3.27 1.10
CA GLY A 124 -1.99 3.55 2.15
C GLY A 124 -1.17 2.32 2.58
N ARG A 125 -0.21 2.54 3.48
CA ARG A 125 0.64 1.48 4.07
C ARG A 125 -0.09 0.70 5.19
N GLY A 126 -1.19 1.21 5.72
CA GLY A 126 -2.05 0.55 6.71
C GLY A 126 -3.25 1.44 7.07
N THR A 127 -4.21 0.95 7.86
CA THR A 127 -5.47 1.70 8.18
C THR A 127 -5.66 1.98 9.65
N ARG A 128 -4.57 2.24 10.40
CA ARG A 128 -4.57 2.32 11.86
C ARG A 128 -5.70 3.18 12.45
N ARG A 129 -6.21 4.18 11.73
CA ARG A 129 -7.26 5.09 12.17
C ARG A 129 -8.56 5.07 11.36
N LEU A 130 -8.66 4.31 10.25
CA LEU A 130 -9.90 4.26 9.47
C LEU A 130 -10.74 3.05 9.88
N PRO A 131 -11.90 3.22 10.56
CA PRO A 131 -12.80 2.13 10.94
C PRO A 131 -13.50 1.51 9.71
N LEU A 132 -12.77 0.70 8.95
CA LEU A 132 -13.27 0.04 7.73
C LEU A 132 -13.89 -1.34 8.00
N ALA A 133 -13.75 -1.87 9.23
CA ALA A 133 -14.23 -3.21 9.60
C ALA A 133 -15.73 -3.41 9.28
N ARG A 134 -16.56 -2.40 9.56
CA ARG A 134 -17.99 -2.45 9.25
C ARG A 134 -18.26 -2.54 7.74
N ARG A 135 -17.45 -1.88 6.90
CA ARG A 135 -17.59 -1.90 5.44
C ARG A 135 -17.17 -3.23 4.84
N ARG A 136 -16.15 -3.88 5.42
CA ARG A 136 -15.73 -5.25 5.09
C ARG A 136 -16.90 -6.22 5.28
N ILE A 137 -17.53 -6.19 6.45
CA ILE A 137 -18.66 -7.09 6.80
C ILE A 137 -19.84 -6.86 5.87
N LEU A 138 -20.12 -5.60 5.51
CA LEU A 138 -21.23 -5.24 4.62
C LEU A 138 -20.92 -5.49 3.13
N GLY A 139 -19.72 -5.97 2.77
CA GLY A 139 -19.33 -6.19 1.37
C GLY A 139 -19.25 -4.92 0.50
N THR A 140 -19.20 -3.74 1.13
CA THR A 140 -19.20 -2.43 0.45
C THR A 140 -17.78 -1.89 0.21
N ALA A 141 -16.77 -2.69 0.52
CA ALA A 141 -15.36 -2.37 0.29
C ALA A 141 -14.65 -3.59 -0.30
N LEU A 142 -14.08 -3.40 -1.49
CA LEU A 142 -13.06 -4.31 -2.04
C LEU A 142 -11.71 -3.93 -1.43
N GLU A 143 -10.97 -4.91 -0.92
CA GLU A 143 -9.63 -4.69 -0.36
C GLU A 143 -8.58 -5.47 -1.15
N LEU A 144 -7.56 -4.77 -1.62
CA LEU A 144 -6.42 -5.33 -2.31
C LEU A 144 -5.21 -5.21 -1.38
N GLY A 145 -4.68 -6.36 -0.97
CA GLY A 145 -3.52 -6.50 -0.11
C GLY A 145 -2.22 -6.64 -0.89
N SER A 146 -1.12 -6.86 -0.17
CA SER A 146 0.18 -7.19 -0.76
C SER A 146 0.13 -8.39 -1.70
N ARG A 147 -0.72 -9.39 -1.39
CA ARG A 147 -0.86 -10.60 -2.18
C ARG A 147 -1.52 -10.35 -3.53
N GLU A 148 -2.54 -9.50 -3.56
CA GLU A 148 -3.24 -9.14 -4.80
C GLU A 148 -2.42 -8.18 -5.68
N LEU A 149 -1.41 -7.51 -5.11
CA LEU A 149 -0.47 -6.66 -5.84
C LEU A 149 0.84 -7.35 -6.22
N ALA A 150 1.06 -8.57 -5.70
CA ALA A 150 2.27 -9.32 -6.00
C ALA A 150 2.28 -9.73 -7.47
N PHE A 151 3.39 -9.46 -8.14
CA PHE A 151 3.58 -9.80 -9.55
C PHE A 151 3.48 -11.30 -9.75
N THR A 152 2.68 -11.68 -10.73
CA THR A 152 2.57 -13.06 -11.24
C THR A 152 3.80 -13.44 -12.08
N PRO A 153 4.06 -14.73 -12.33
CA PRO A 153 5.15 -15.16 -13.22
C PRO A 153 5.10 -14.54 -14.62
N ALA A 154 3.89 -14.32 -15.15
CA ALA A 154 3.70 -13.66 -16.43
C ALA A 154 4.09 -12.18 -16.37
N GLU A 155 3.70 -11.47 -15.31
CA GLU A 155 4.04 -10.06 -15.10
C GLU A 155 5.53 -9.86 -14.82
N VAL A 156 6.18 -10.76 -14.07
CA VAL A 156 7.64 -10.73 -13.88
C VAL A 156 8.34 -10.85 -15.24
N ARG A 157 7.94 -11.82 -16.07
CA ARG A 157 8.50 -11.96 -17.43
C ARG A 157 8.32 -10.68 -18.23
N ALA A 158 7.10 -10.13 -18.26
CA ALA A 158 6.80 -8.90 -19.00
C ALA A 158 7.60 -7.70 -18.46
N PHE A 159 7.78 -7.60 -17.15
CA PHE A 159 8.53 -6.53 -16.48
C PHE A 159 10.00 -6.50 -16.94
N PHE A 160 10.69 -7.64 -16.95
CA PHE A 160 12.08 -7.72 -17.39
C PHE A 160 12.21 -7.60 -18.91
N LEU A 161 11.29 -8.19 -19.67
CA LEU A 161 11.30 -8.11 -21.13
C LEU A 161 11.15 -6.67 -21.63
N ALA A 162 10.27 -5.88 -21.01
CA ALA A 162 10.08 -4.46 -21.32
C ALA A 162 11.35 -3.61 -21.08
N ARG A 163 12.36 -4.17 -20.40
CA ARG A 163 13.65 -3.56 -20.09
C ARG A 163 14.81 -4.23 -20.82
N GLY A 164 14.51 -5.04 -21.84
CA GLY A 164 15.52 -5.71 -22.66
C GLY A 164 16.13 -6.97 -22.02
N MET A 165 15.62 -7.44 -20.89
CA MET A 165 16.11 -8.65 -20.21
C MET A 165 15.15 -9.82 -20.44
N SER A 166 15.65 -10.89 -21.06
CA SER A 166 14.88 -12.13 -21.24
C SER A 166 15.30 -13.16 -20.19
N LEU A 167 14.41 -13.42 -19.24
CA LEU A 167 14.63 -14.42 -18.19
C LEU A 167 14.09 -15.80 -18.59
N SER A 168 14.85 -16.84 -18.27
CA SER A 168 14.41 -18.24 -18.29
C SER A 168 13.35 -18.51 -17.20
N GLN A 169 12.66 -19.65 -17.31
CA GLN A 169 11.68 -20.05 -16.29
C GLN A 169 12.31 -20.28 -14.90
N GLY A 170 13.54 -20.79 -14.86
CA GLY A 170 14.27 -20.98 -13.60
C GLY A 170 14.59 -19.64 -12.93
N GLU A 171 15.04 -18.66 -13.72
CA GLU A 171 15.32 -17.30 -13.21
C GLU A 171 14.06 -16.61 -12.71
N ILE A 172 12.95 -16.68 -13.45
CA ILE A 172 11.65 -16.13 -12.99
C ILE A 172 11.21 -16.77 -11.68
N THR A 173 11.37 -18.09 -11.55
CA THR A 173 11.04 -18.81 -10.31
C THR A 173 11.90 -18.33 -9.15
N SER A 174 13.21 -18.14 -9.36
CA SER A 174 14.10 -17.65 -8.31
C SER A 174 13.83 -16.19 -7.92
N VAL A 175 13.52 -15.34 -8.90
CA VAL A 175 13.09 -13.95 -8.66
C VAL A 175 11.83 -13.91 -7.81
N LEU A 176 10.83 -14.73 -8.14
CA LEU A 176 9.58 -14.80 -7.38
C LEU A 176 9.79 -15.34 -5.97
N LEU A 177 10.64 -16.35 -5.79
CA LEU A 177 10.96 -16.87 -4.46
C LEU A 177 11.58 -15.80 -3.56
N ARG A 178 12.41 -14.91 -4.13
CA ARG A 178 13.15 -13.89 -3.37
C ARG A 178 12.36 -12.60 -3.16
N THR A 179 11.60 -12.17 -4.16
CA THR A 179 10.83 -10.93 -4.08
C THR A 179 9.41 -11.16 -3.60
N GLU A 180 8.93 -12.40 -3.62
CA GLU A 180 7.52 -12.74 -3.42
C GLU A 180 6.59 -11.93 -4.36
N GLY A 181 7.10 -11.52 -5.53
CA GLY A 181 6.39 -10.66 -6.48
C GLY A 181 6.33 -9.18 -6.08
N TRP A 182 7.07 -8.76 -5.06
CA TRP A 182 7.10 -7.36 -4.61
C TRP A 182 7.72 -6.46 -5.67
N ALA A 183 6.94 -5.47 -6.15
CA ALA A 183 7.32 -4.61 -7.26
C ALA A 183 8.64 -3.85 -7.03
N THR A 184 8.88 -3.32 -5.82
CA THR A 184 10.18 -2.71 -5.49
C THR A 184 11.30 -3.74 -5.44
N GLY A 185 11.06 -4.96 -4.91
CA GLY A 185 12.06 -6.03 -4.96
C GLY A 185 12.49 -6.34 -6.39
N LEU A 186 11.55 -6.39 -7.35
CA LEU A 186 11.84 -6.56 -8.77
C LEU A 186 12.65 -5.39 -9.34
N ARG A 187 12.34 -4.15 -8.96
CA ARG A 187 13.07 -2.95 -9.39
C ARG A 187 14.49 -2.94 -8.82
N LEU A 188 14.68 -3.31 -7.56
CA LEU A 188 15.98 -3.40 -6.92
C LEU A 188 16.86 -4.48 -7.58
N LEU A 189 16.28 -5.64 -7.90
CA LEU A 189 16.97 -6.68 -8.67
C LEU A 189 17.40 -6.19 -10.06
N GLU A 190 16.52 -5.48 -10.75
CA GLU A 190 16.84 -4.91 -12.07
C GLU A 190 17.94 -3.84 -11.99
N LEU A 191 17.90 -2.94 -11.01
CA LEU A 191 18.96 -1.95 -10.82
C LEU A 191 20.32 -2.61 -10.53
N ALA A 192 20.33 -3.65 -9.69
CA ALA A 192 21.55 -4.39 -9.40
C ALA A 192 22.05 -5.19 -10.63
N ALA A 193 21.14 -5.71 -11.47
CA ALA A 193 21.47 -6.42 -12.71
C ALA A 193 21.93 -5.53 -13.87
N MET A 194 21.84 -4.20 -13.76
CA MET A 194 22.46 -3.31 -14.75
C MET A 194 23.99 -3.26 -14.63
N HIS A 195 24.53 -3.57 -13.45
CA HIS A 195 25.97 -3.52 -13.18
C HIS A 195 26.64 -4.91 -13.21
N ASP A 196 25.86 -5.99 -13.04
CA ASP A 196 26.32 -7.37 -12.98
C ASP A 196 25.40 -8.31 -13.78
N SER A 197 25.91 -9.49 -14.17
CA SER A 197 25.07 -10.51 -14.81
C SER A 197 23.96 -10.99 -13.86
N PHE A 198 22.76 -11.24 -14.38
CA PHE A 198 21.58 -11.62 -13.57
C PHE A 198 21.83 -12.85 -12.67
N SER A 199 22.65 -13.80 -13.13
CA SER A 199 23.13 -14.95 -12.36
C SER A 199 23.94 -14.59 -11.11
N THR A 200 24.64 -13.45 -11.13
CA THR A 200 25.47 -12.95 -10.02
C THR A 200 24.64 -12.15 -9.00
N VAL A 201 23.56 -11.51 -9.44
CA VAL A 201 22.66 -10.67 -8.63
C VAL A 201 21.58 -11.50 -7.91
N LEU A 202 21.45 -12.76 -8.27
CA LEU A 202 20.45 -13.65 -7.71
C LEU A 202 20.55 -13.77 -6.18
N PRO A 203 21.70 -13.74 -5.49
CA PRO A 203 21.69 -13.24 -4.12
C PRO A 203 21.44 -11.73 -4.14
N LEU A 204 20.25 -11.28 -3.71
CA LEU A 204 20.02 -9.91 -3.24
C LEU A 204 20.99 -9.65 -2.09
N ARG A 205 22.24 -9.30 -2.41
CA ARG A 205 23.26 -8.97 -1.42
C ARG A 205 23.01 -7.55 -0.97
N GLY A 206 23.09 -7.30 0.34
CA GLY A 206 23.05 -5.95 0.93
C GLY A 206 24.25 -5.07 0.53
N ASP A 207 25.04 -5.49 -0.45
CA ASP A 207 26.23 -4.80 -0.94
C ASP A 207 25.87 -3.82 -2.07
N SER A 208 24.65 -3.87 -2.61
CA SER A 208 24.19 -2.90 -3.61
C SER A 208 23.75 -1.61 -2.91
N PRO A 209 24.37 -0.45 -3.22
CA PRO A 209 24.01 0.83 -2.60
C PRO A 209 22.51 1.16 -2.77
N ALA A 210 21.94 0.88 -3.94
CA ALA A 210 20.51 1.12 -4.20
C ALA A 210 19.57 0.30 -3.30
N VAL A 211 19.99 -0.90 -2.88
CA VAL A 211 19.24 -1.73 -1.95
C VAL A 211 19.33 -1.16 -0.54
N THR A 212 20.55 -0.85 -0.10
CA THR A 212 20.84 -0.33 1.24
C THR A 212 20.18 1.03 1.49
N ASP A 213 20.29 1.96 0.53
CA ASP A 213 19.69 3.29 0.62
C ASP A 213 18.16 3.19 0.71
N TYR A 214 17.53 2.34 -0.12
CA TYR A 214 16.07 2.14 -0.06
C TYR A 214 15.63 1.60 1.31
N PHE A 215 16.29 0.57 1.85
CA PHE A 215 15.90 0.03 3.14
C PHE A 215 16.09 1.08 4.26
N ALA A 216 17.20 1.81 4.26
CA ALA A 216 17.45 2.86 5.23
C ALA A 216 16.37 3.96 5.19
N GLU A 217 16.05 4.48 4.00
CA GLU A 217 15.16 5.61 3.81
C GLU A 217 13.67 5.24 3.90
N GLU A 218 13.25 4.10 3.37
CA GLU A 218 11.83 3.76 3.19
C GLU A 218 11.31 2.71 4.16
N VAL A 219 12.19 1.90 4.75
CA VAL A 219 11.80 0.81 5.66
C VAL A 219 12.17 1.13 7.09
N PHE A 220 13.40 1.59 7.34
CA PHE A 220 13.91 1.84 8.69
C PHE A 220 13.65 3.26 9.21
N ALA A 221 13.41 4.25 8.34
CA ALA A 221 13.27 5.66 8.76
C ALA A 221 12.14 5.93 9.79
N ASP A 222 11.04 5.17 9.73
CA ASP A 222 9.89 5.31 10.64
C ASP A 222 9.93 4.29 11.82
N LEU A 223 11.00 3.50 11.97
CA LEU A 223 11.13 2.48 13.01
C LEU A 223 11.94 3.00 14.20
N ASP A 224 11.51 2.65 15.42
CA ASP A 224 12.35 2.82 16.59
C ASP A 224 13.49 1.78 16.61
N GLU A 225 14.47 2.02 17.48
CA GLU A 225 15.67 1.16 17.60
C GLU A 225 15.30 -0.28 17.93
N THR A 226 14.29 -0.48 18.79
CA THR A 226 13.81 -1.80 19.20
C THR A 226 13.21 -2.59 18.03
N LEU A 227 12.37 -1.95 17.21
CA LEU A 227 11.78 -2.57 16.03
C LEU A 227 12.83 -2.85 14.95
N SER A 228 13.80 -1.94 14.80
CA SER A 228 14.90 -2.09 13.84
C SER A 228 15.77 -3.29 14.20
N GLU A 229 16.19 -3.40 15.46
CA GLU A 229 16.96 -4.52 15.97
C GLU A 229 16.18 -5.84 15.85
N PHE A 230 14.89 -5.82 16.19
CA PHE A 230 14.01 -6.98 16.03
C PHE A 230 13.95 -7.48 14.58
N LEU A 231 13.80 -6.58 13.60
CA LEU A 231 13.81 -6.94 12.18
C LEU A 231 15.13 -7.57 11.75
N VAL A 232 16.26 -7.00 12.18
CA VAL A 232 17.58 -7.53 11.86
C VAL A 232 17.75 -8.94 12.42
N LEU A 233 17.45 -9.15 13.71
CA LEU A 233 17.59 -10.46 14.37
C LEU A 233 16.65 -11.53 13.82
N THR A 234 15.46 -11.13 13.34
CA THR A 234 14.46 -12.05 12.75
C THR A 234 14.59 -12.22 11.24
N SER A 235 15.53 -11.52 10.58
CA SER A 235 15.80 -11.66 9.13
C SER A 235 16.54 -12.94 8.74
N VAL A 236 17.19 -13.60 9.70
CA VAL A 236 17.97 -14.83 9.48
C VAL A 236 17.10 -16.00 9.01
N PRO A 237 16.00 -16.37 9.70
CA PRO A 237 15.10 -17.40 9.21
C PRO A 237 14.22 -16.91 8.04
N GLU A 238 13.84 -17.83 7.15
CA GLU A 238 12.83 -17.58 6.10
C GLU A 238 11.46 -17.29 6.72
N SER A 239 11.11 -18.04 7.78
CA SER A 239 9.90 -17.83 8.56
C SER A 239 10.12 -18.20 10.02
N PHE A 240 9.40 -17.54 10.92
CA PHE A 240 9.55 -17.73 12.36
C PHE A 240 8.21 -17.78 13.08
N THR A 241 8.17 -18.52 14.18
CA THR A 241 7.06 -18.43 15.14
C THR A 241 7.38 -17.34 16.17
N PRO A 242 6.38 -16.77 16.86
CA PRO A 242 6.63 -15.82 17.95
C PRO A 242 7.63 -16.36 18.98
N SER A 243 7.53 -17.65 19.33
CA SER A 243 8.48 -18.32 20.23
C SER A 243 9.93 -18.35 19.71
N LEU A 244 10.13 -18.46 18.39
CA LEU A 244 11.46 -18.41 17.79
C LEU A 244 11.99 -16.98 17.78
N ALA A 245 11.14 -16.00 17.42
CA ALA A 245 11.51 -14.60 17.46
C ALA A 245 11.94 -14.18 18.87
N SER A 246 11.17 -14.55 19.91
CA SER A 246 11.56 -14.28 21.29
C SER A 246 12.93 -14.84 21.64
N ARG A 247 13.29 -16.05 21.16
CA ARG A 247 14.64 -16.60 21.39
C ARG A 247 15.73 -15.83 20.64
N LEU A 248 15.46 -15.41 19.41
CA LEU A 248 16.40 -14.63 18.60
C LEU A 248 16.63 -13.23 19.19
N THR A 249 15.63 -12.65 19.86
CA THR A 249 15.67 -11.31 20.44
C THR A 249 15.90 -11.31 21.95
N GLY A 250 16.65 -12.29 22.47
CA GLY A 250 17.11 -12.28 23.87
C GLY A 250 16.06 -12.63 24.93
N GLY A 251 14.93 -13.24 24.55
CA GLY A 251 13.91 -13.76 25.46
C GLY A 251 12.71 -12.85 25.70
N ALA A 252 12.69 -11.64 25.13
CA ALA A 252 11.55 -10.73 25.25
C ALA A 252 10.30 -11.24 24.48
N PRO A 253 9.07 -10.91 24.91
CA PRO A 253 7.86 -11.23 24.17
C PRO A 253 7.89 -10.61 22.77
N ALA A 254 7.82 -11.45 21.73
CA ALA A 254 7.93 -10.99 20.35
C ALA A 254 6.57 -10.60 19.74
N GLU A 255 5.46 -11.08 20.32
CA GLU A 255 4.10 -10.84 19.82
C GLU A 255 3.76 -9.35 19.67
N PRO A 256 4.05 -8.47 20.66
CA PRO A 256 3.75 -7.04 20.52
C PRO A 256 4.53 -6.39 19.37
N LEU A 257 5.79 -6.77 19.18
CA LEU A 257 6.66 -6.26 18.12
C LEU A 257 6.20 -6.77 16.74
N ILE A 258 5.84 -8.05 16.64
CA ILE A 258 5.27 -8.65 15.42
C ILE A 258 3.97 -7.91 15.05
N GLU A 259 3.07 -7.71 16.01
CA GLU A 259 1.84 -6.97 15.76
C GLU A 259 2.11 -5.52 15.34
N GLN A 260 3.12 -4.88 15.92
CA GLN A 260 3.51 -3.53 15.55
C GLN A 260 4.03 -3.47 14.12
N LEU A 261 4.94 -4.37 13.72
CA LEU A 261 5.46 -4.45 12.35
C LEU A 261 4.38 -4.80 11.34
N MET A 262 3.45 -5.69 11.69
CA MET A 262 2.28 -5.98 10.86
C MET A 262 1.35 -4.77 10.71
N ARG A 263 1.15 -3.97 11.78
CA ARG A 263 0.35 -2.73 11.71
C ARG A 263 1.02 -1.66 10.85
N LEU A 264 2.35 -1.59 10.88
CA LEU A 264 3.16 -0.71 10.04
C LEU A 264 3.31 -1.25 8.60
N ASN A 265 2.91 -2.51 8.38
CA ASN A 265 3.02 -3.23 7.12
C ASN A 265 4.46 -3.23 6.59
N VAL A 266 5.39 -3.49 7.52
CA VAL A 266 6.83 -3.50 7.26
C VAL A 266 7.27 -4.95 7.11
N LEU A 267 7.52 -5.36 5.85
CA LEU A 267 8.22 -6.57 5.39
C LEU A 267 7.85 -7.90 6.06
N ILE A 268 6.75 -7.95 6.80
CA ILE A 268 6.33 -9.08 7.60
C ILE A 268 4.89 -9.40 7.24
N ASN A 269 4.65 -10.66 6.86
CA ASN A 269 3.32 -11.19 6.60
C ASN A 269 3.04 -12.42 7.45
N ARG A 270 1.77 -12.61 7.86
CA ARG A 270 1.33 -13.88 8.44
C ARG A 270 1.15 -14.91 7.33
N SER A 271 1.76 -16.06 7.53
CA SER A 271 1.56 -17.26 6.72
C SER A 271 0.94 -18.36 7.59
N GLN A 272 0.08 -19.18 6.98
CA GLN A 272 -0.39 -20.39 7.64
C GLN A 272 0.80 -21.35 7.71
N GLY A 273 1.16 -21.78 8.92
CA GLY A 273 2.23 -22.74 9.10
C GLY A 273 1.87 -24.10 8.48
N SER A 274 2.89 -24.84 8.07
CA SER A 274 2.76 -26.21 7.54
C SER A 274 2.27 -27.25 8.57
N ARG A 275 2.11 -26.85 9.84
CA ARG A 275 1.44 -27.63 10.91
C ARG A 275 0.10 -26.98 11.28
N PRO A 276 -0.99 -27.75 11.39
CA PRO A 276 -2.29 -27.22 11.79
C PRO A 276 -2.19 -26.62 13.20
N GLY A 277 -2.51 -25.33 13.33
CA GLY A 277 -2.50 -24.58 14.60
C GLY A 277 -1.30 -23.67 14.86
N THR A 278 -0.26 -23.68 14.02
CA THR A 278 0.90 -22.76 14.17
C THR A 278 0.80 -21.57 13.23
N THR A 279 0.63 -20.36 13.79
CA THR A 279 0.76 -19.10 13.03
C THR A 279 2.25 -18.81 12.86
N THR A 280 2.71 -18.72 11.61
CA THR A 280 4.12 -18.44 11.30
C THR A 280 4.22 -17.10 10.58
N THR A 281 5.19 -16.30 10.99
CA THR A 281 5.48 -14.99 10.43
C THR A 281 6.63 -15.12 9.44
N ARG A 282 6.46 -14.59 8.23
CA ARG A 282 7.47 -14.67 7.17
C ARG A 282 8.07 -13.29 6.91
N CYS A 283 9.40 -13.21 6.80
CA CYS A 283 10.10 -12.02 6.33
C CYS A 283 10.09 -12.01 4.80
N CYS A 284 9.62 -10.93 4.18
CA CYS A 284 9.76 -10.76 2.74
C CYS A 284 11.25 -10.55 2.41
N GLY A 285 11.87 -11.51 1.71
CA GLY A 285 13.23 -11.34 1.16
C GLY A 285 14.37 -12.18 1.77
N SER A 286 14.13 -13.04 2.76
CA SER A 286 15.16 -13.98 3.24
C SER A 286 15.15 -15.28 2.42
N SER A 287 16.33 -15.77 2.03
CA SER A 287 16.50 -17.10 1.40
C SER A 287 17.64 -17.84 2.08
N SER A 288 17.37 -19.06 2.54
CA SER A 288 18.40 -20.07 2.81
C SER A 288 18.34 -21.10 1.68
N MET A 289 19.47 -21.38 1.02
CA MET A 289 19.57 -22.51 0.10
C MET A 289 19.41 -23.84 0.86
N PRO A 290 18.73 -24.86 0.31
CA PRO A 290 18.95 -26.23 0.74
C PRO A 290 20.36 -26.65 0.29
N GLY A 291 21.13 -27.21 1.22
CA GLY A 291 22.48 -27.72 0.97
C GLY A 291 22.52 -28.91 0.02
#